data_AF-A0A482WDF6-F1
#
_entry.id   AF-A0A482WDF6-F1
#
_cell.length_a   1.000
_cell.length_b   1.000
_cell.length_c   1.000
_cell.angle_alpha   90.00
_cell.angle_beta   90.00
_cell.angle_gamma   90.00
#
_symmetry.space_group_name_H-M   'P 1'
#
loop_
_entity.id
_entity.type
_entity.pdbx_description
1 polymer ?
#
loop_
_entity_poly.entity_id
_entity_poly.type
_entity_poly.pdbx_seq_one_letter_code
_entity_poly.pdbx_strand_id
1 'polypeptide(L)'
;KVFYECEPNGEWIYYPNYNKTWVNYTTCINIEDYRFRQQINLIYSVGYGVSLVALLLSLALLTYFKSLRCARITVHMNLFSSFAVNNFLWLLWYNVVVNDEEVVGENKLWCRILHVVLYSFLISNYSWMLCEGIYLHTVLVSAFISERRLLRCMLVLGWGIPLLTASIYAPVRSFAGKTSEGELG
;
A
#
# COMPACT_ATOMS: atom_id res chain seq x y z
N LYS A 1 -19.43 4.50 23.67
CA LYS A 1 -19.95 4.99 24.98
C LYS A 1 -19.27 4.18 26.08
N VAL A 2 -18.90 4.78 27.20
CA VAL A 2 -18.28 4.07 28.34
C VAL A 2 -19.34 3.90 29.43
N PHE A 3 -19.40 2.71 30.05
CA PHE A 3 -20.31 2.46 31.17
C PHE A 3 -19.54 2.31 32.48
N TYR A 4 -20.11 2.89 33.53
CA TYR A 4 -19.65 2.79 34.90
C TYR A 4 -20.79 2.22 35.75
N GLU A 5 -20.46 1.46 36.78
CA GLU A 5 -21.44 0.85 37.67
C GLU A 5 -21.14 1.25 39.12
N CYS A 6 -22.17 1.75 39.80
CA CYS A 6 -22.09 2.32 41.14
C CYS A 6 -22.70 1.35 42.14
N GLU A 7 -22.02 1.13 43.26
CA GLU A 7 -22.46 0.29 44.35
C GLU A 7 -23.49 1.01 45.25
N PRO A 8 -24.30 0.28 46.04
CA PRO A 8 -25.29 0.88 46.93
C PRO A 8 -24.72 1.80 48.02
N ASN A 9 -23.42 1.70 48.31
CA ASN A 9 -22.68 2.58 49.21
C ASN A 9 -22.34 3.96 48.60
N GLY A 10 -22.63 4.17 47.31
CA GLY A 10 -22.33 5.41 46.58
C GLY A 10 -20.90 5.47 46.03
N GLU A 11 -20.15 4.38 46.10
CA GLU A 11 -18.82 4.27 45.52
C GLU A 11 -18.85 3.49 44.19
N TRP A 12 -17.88 3.74 43.32
CA TRP A 12 -17.73 2.96 42.09
C TRP A 12 -17.16 1.59 42.42
N ILE A 13 -17.62 0.55 41.71
CA ILE A 13 -17.07 -0.80 41.87
C ILE A 13 -15.55 -0.76 41.74
N TYR A 14 -14.84 -1.22 42.76
CA TYR A 14 -13.38 -1.16 42.86
C TYR A 14 -12.76 -2.54 42.97
N TYR A 15 -11.74 -2.83 42.16
CA TYR A 15 -10.96 -4.07 42.26
C TYR A 15 -9.64 -3.84 43.00
N PRO A 16 -9.54 -4.27 44.28
CA PRO A 16 -8.33 -4.04 45.08
C PRO A 16 -7.10 -4.77 44.52
N ASN A 17 -7.29 -5.92 43.86
CA ASN A 17 -6.19 -6.69 43.26
C ASN A 17 -5.47 -5.95 42.11
N TYR A 18 -6.15 -5.02 41.44
CA TYR A 18 -5.62 -4.28 40.29
C TYR A 18 -5.52 -2.76 40.56
N ASN A 19 -5.90 -2.33 41.77
CA ASN A 19 -5.94 -0.94 42.21
C ASN A 19 -6.68 -0.01 41.22
N LYS A 20 -7.80 -0.50 40.66
CA LYS A 20 -8.57 0.17 39.59
C LYS A 20 -10.08 0.01 39.79
N THR A 21 -10.83 1.04 39.40
CA THR A 21 -12.30 1.00 39.30
C THR A 21 -12.76 0.20 38.08
N TRP A 22 -13.90 -0.47 38.19
CA TRP A 22 -14.53 -1.16 37.07
C TRP A 22 -15.07 -0.16 36.05
N VAL A 23 -14.80 -0.45 34.79
CA VAL A 23 -15.21 0.36 33.65
C VAL A 23 -15.43 -0.56 32.46
N ASN A 24 -16.51 -0.34 31.70
CA ASN A 24 -16.82 -1.14 30.52
C ASN A 24 -16.66 -0.32 29.24
N TYR A 25 -15.65 -0.69 28.45
CA TYR A 25 -15.29 -0.08 27.16
C TYR A 25 -15.77 -0.88 25.95
N THR A 26 -16.55 -1.96 26.13
CA THR A 26 -16.97 -2.86 25.04
C THR A 26 -17.75 -2.13 23.95
N THR A 27 -18.45 -1.05 24.30
CA THR A 27 -19.16 -0.16 23.36
C THR A 27 -18.33 1.00 22.81
N CYS A 28 -17.05 1.10 23.17
CA CYS A 28 -16.09 2.03 22.57
C CYS A 28 -15.22 1.33 21.53
N ILE A 29 -14.84 0.08 21.77
CA ILE A 29 -13.96 -0.68 20.89
C ILE A 29 -14.59 -2.04 20.63
N ASN A 30 -14.85 -2.34 19.36
CA ASN A 30 -15.21 -3.69 18.96
C ASN A 30 -13.94 -4.56 18.95
N ILE A 31 -13.76 -5.33 20.03
CA ILE A 31 -12.58 -6.16 20.27
C ILE A 31 -12.42 -7.23 19.17
N GLU A 32 -13.52 -7.75 18.64
CA GLU A 32 -13.49 -8.74 17.56
C GLU A 32 -12.99 -8.12 16.25
N ASP A 33 -13.49 -6.93 15.90
CA ASP A 33 -13.04 -6.19 14.71
C ASP A 33 -11.55 -5.79 14.83
N TYR A 34 -11.11 -5.36 16.01
CA TYR A 34 -9.71 -5.04 16.28
C TYR A 34 -8.79 -6.26 16.07
N ARG A 35 -9.12 -7.41 16.68
CA ARG A 35 -8.35 -8.64 16.52
C ARG A 35 -8.32 -9.12 15.07
N PHE A 36 -9.45 -9.03 14.38
CA PHE A 36 -9.57 -9.37 12.97
C PHE A 36 -8.65 -8.51 12.10
N ARG A 37 -8.64 -7.19 12.30
CA ARG A 37 -7.74 -6.25 11.60
C ARG A 37 -6.27 -6.54 11.89
N GLN A 38 -5.92 -6.84 13.14
CA GLN A 38 -4.55 -7.22 13.50
C GLN A 38 -4.09 -8.49 12.77
N GLN A 39 -4.93 -9.52 12.73
CA GLN A 39 -4.62 -10.75 11.99
C GLN A 39 -4.44 -10.48 10.50
N ILE A 40 -5.34 -9.69 9.90
CA ILE A 40 -5.24 -9.32 8.49
C ILE A 40 -3.94 -8.57 8.20
N ASN A 41 -3.59 -7.58 9.03
CA ASN A 41 -2.35 -6.81 8.85
C ASN A 41 -1.11 -7.69 8.95
N LEU A 42 -1.10 -8.66 9.88
CA LEU A 42 -0.01 -9.63 9.99
C LEU A 42 0.12 -10.51 8.74
N ILE A 43 -1.00 -11.03 8.24
CA ILE A 43 -1.03 -11.85 7.02
C ILE A 43 -0.50 -11.06 5.82
N TYR A 44 -0.96 -9.81 5.64
CA TYR A 44 -0.48 -8.95 4.57
C TYR A 44 1.01 -8.64 4.71
N SER A 45 1.48 -8.27 5.90
CA SER A 45 2.89 -7.95 6.15
C SER A 45 3.83 -9.12 5.80
N VAL A 46 3.51 -10.32 6.30
CA VAL A 46 4.31 -11.52 5.99
C VAL A 46 4.20 -11.88 4.50
N GLY A 47 3.01 -11.78 3.92
CA GLY A 47 2.77 -12.06 2.50
C GLY A 47 3.59 -11.15 1.57
N TYR A 48 3.62 -9.85 1.85
CA TYR A 48 4.43 -8.89 1.09
C TYR A 48 5.93 -9.13 1.27
N GLY A 49 6.38 -9.51 2.48
CA GLY A 49 7.77 -9.88 2.74
C GLY A 49 8.23 -11.10 1.94
N VAL A 50 7.47 -12.20 2.00
CA VAL A 50 7.78 -13.43 1.25
C VAL A 50 7.78 -13.19 -0.26
N SER A 51 6.77 -12.47 -0.75
CA SER A 51 6.65 -12.12 -2.17
C SER A 51 7.82 -11.26 -2.65
N LEU A 52 8.25 -10.28 -1.84
CA LEU A 52 9.40 -9.44 -2.16
C LEU A 52 10.68 -10.26 -2.31
N VAL A 53 10.96 -11.19 -1.40
CA VAL A 53 12.14 -12.07 -1.48
C VAL A 53 12.11 -12.92 -2.76
N ALA A 54 10.97 -13.53 -3.08
CA ALA A 54 10.81 -14.33 -4.29
C ALA A 54 11.00 -13.49 -5.56
N LEU A 55 10.46 -12.28 -5.61
CA LEU A 55 10.62 -11.35 -6.74
C LEU A 55 12.06 -10.89 -6.92
N LEU A 56 12.77 -10.59 -5.83
CA LEU A 56 14.18 -10.20 -5.88
C LEU A 56 15.05 -11.35 -6.39
N LEU A 57 14.79 -12.59 -5.97
CA LEU A 57 15.47 -13.77 -6.49
C LEU A 57 15.21 -13.96 -8.00
N SER A 58 13.95 -13.81 -8.43
CA SER A 58 13.60 -13.88 -9.86
C SER A 58 14.32 -12.80 -10.69
N LEU A 59 14.31 -11.55 -10.22
CA LEU A 59 15.03 -10.45 -10.85
C LEU A 59 16.54 -10.68 -10.88
N ALA A 60 17.13 -11.22 -9.80
CA ALA A 60 18.55 -11.55 -9.73
C ALA A 60 18.93 -12.61 -10.78
N LEU A 61 18.13 -13.67 -10.92
CA LEU A 61 18.37 -14.71 -11.93
C LEU A 61 18.26 -14.17 -13.36
N LEU A 62 17.21 -13.40 -13.66
CA LEU A 62 16.99 -12.80 -14.98
C LEU A 62 18.02 -11.73 -15.34
N THR A 63 18.55 -10.99 -14.35
CA THR A 63 19.63 -10.02 -14.57
C THR A 63 20.98 -10.70 -14.76
N TYR A 64 21.27 -11.78 -14.02
CA TYR A 64 22.52 -12.54 -14.08
C TYR A 64 22.71 -13.24 -15.43
N PHE A 65 21.70 -13.96 -15.91
CA PHE A 65 21.76 -14.64 -17.21
C PHE A 65 21.48 -13.67 -18.36
N LYS A 66 22.47 -12.85 -18.72
CA LYS A 66 22.40 -11.89 -19.84
C LYS A 66 21.96 -12.54 -21.16
N SER A 67 22.26 -13.83 -21.37
CA SER A 67 21.85 -14.61 -22.54
C SER A 67 20.34 -14.77 -22.69
N LEU A 68 19.56 -14.63 -21.62
CA LEU A 68 18.10 -14.73 -21.64
C LEU A 68 17.43 -13.38 -21.93
N ARG A 69 18.16 -12.27 -22.03
CA ARG A 69 17.54 -10.95 -22.23
C ARG A 69 16.99 -10.80 -23.65
N CYS A 70 15.70 -11.06 -23.78
CA CYS A 70 14.90 -10.77 -24.96
C CYS A 70 13.95 -9.58 -24.69
N ALA A 71 13.32 -9.06 -25.74
CA ALA A 71 12.25 -8.07 -25.68
C ALA A 71 11.14 -8.45 -24.68
N ARG A 72 10.61 -9.67 -24.77
CA ARG A 72 9.63 -10.23 -23.82
C ARG A 72 10.11 -10.20 -22.37
N ILE A 73 11.33 -10.68 -22.11
CA ILE A 73 11.90 -10.77 -20.76
C ILE A 73 12.15 -9.38 -20.17
N THR A 74 12.41 -8.37 -21.02
CA THR A 74 12.52 -6.98 -20.57
C THR A 74 11.19 -6.45 -20.04
N VAL A 75 10.04 -6.81 -20.64
CA VAL A 75 8.71 -6.45 -20.12
C VAL A 75 8.46 -7.12 -18.76
N HIS A 76 8.73 -8.42 -18.65
CA HIS A 76 8.59 -9.14 -17.38
C HIS A 76 9.51 -8.58 -16.28
N MET A 77 10.73 -8.15 -16.60
CA MET A 77 11.62 -7.51 -15.63
C MET A 77 11.06 -6.18 -15.11
N ASN A 78 10.45 -5.35 -15.97
CA ASN A 78 9.80 -4.12 -15.53
C ASN A 78 8.57 -4.40 -14.65
N LEU A 79 7.79 -5.43 -14.97
CA LEU A 79 6.66 -5.87 -14.16
C LEU A 79 7.11 -6.36 -12.78
N PHE A 80 8.07 -7.29 -12.73
CA PHE A 80 8.59 -7.82 -11.47
C PHE A 80 9.25 -6.73 -10.63
N SER A 81 9.93 -5.76 -11.26
CA SER A 81 10.48 -4.59 -10.56
C SER A 81 9.37 -3.72 -9.97
N SER A 82 8.28 -3.49 -10.72
CA SER A 82 7.13 -2.72 -10.23
C SER A 82 6.43 -3.42 -9.06
N PHE A 83 6.31 -4.75 -9.12
CA PHE A 83 5.84 -5.52 -7.97
C PHE A 83 6.79 -5.41 -6.78
N ALA A 84 8.10 -5.54 -6.98
CA ALA A 84 9.08 -5.46 -5.89
C ALA A 84 9.01 -4.09 -5.17
N VAL A 85 8.96 -3.00 -5.93
CA VAL A 85 8.81 -1.64 -5.37
C VAL A 85 7.47 -1.50 -4.64
N ASN A 86 6.36 -1.98 -5.20
CA ASN A 86 5.06 -1.93 -4.55
C ASN A 86 5.03 -2.73 -3.23
N ASN A 87 5.57 -3.96 -3.22
CA ASN A 87 5.68 -4.78 -2.01
C ASN A 87 6.53 -4.09 -0.94
N PHE A 88 7.65 -3.48 -1.34
CA PHE A 88 8.51 -2.72 -0.44
C PHE A 88 7.80 -1.49 0.17
N LEU A 89 7.06 -0.73 -0.64
CA LEU A 89 6.29 0.43 -0.17
C LEU A 89 5.17 0.03 0.80
N TRP A 90 4.45 -1.06 0.51
CA TRP A 90 3.45 -1.60 1.44
C TRP A 90 4.10 -2.08 2.74
N LEU A 91 5.23 -2.77 2.67
CA LEU A 91 5.96 -3.20 3.86
C LEU A 91 6.43 -2.00 4.70
N LEU A 92 6.92 -0.94 4.06
CA LEU A 92 7.27 0.32 4.74
C LEU A 92 6.05 0.95 5.41
N TRP A 93 4.90 0.99 4.72
CA TRP A 93 3.64 1.48 5.28
C TRP A 93 3.19 0.67 6.50
N TYR A 94 3.20 -0.65 6.44
CA TYR A 94 2.84 -1.50 7.57
C TYR A 94 3.81 -1.35 8.75
N ASN A 95 5.12 -1.22 8.49
CA ASN A 95 6.11 -1.09 9.57
C ASN A 95 6.09 0.30 10.24
N VAL A 96 5.88 1.37 9.47
CA VAL A 96 6.03 2.75 9.95
C VAL A 96 4.70 3.42 10.31
N VAL A 97 3.61 3.07 9.64
CA VAL A 97 2.31 3.76 9.81
C VAL A 97 1.32 2.93 10.60
N VAL A 98 1.30 1.61 10.40
CA VAL A 98 0.35 0.73 11.12
C VAL A 98 0.82 0.39 12.53
N ASN A 99 2.12 0.39 12.79
CA ASN A 99 2.66 0.13 14.13
C ASN A 99 2.60 1.35 15.07
N ASP A 100 2.59 2.58 14.54
CA ASP A 100 2.54 3.82 15.34
C ASP A 100 1.24 4.60 15.07
N GLU A 101 0.25 4.43 15.94
CA GLU A 101 -1.02 5.16 15.88
C GLU A 101 -0.83 6.69 16.02
N GLU A 102 0.23 7.15 16.69
CA GLU A 102 0.56 8.57 16.87
C GLU A 102 0.96 9.26 15.55
N VAL A 103 1.60 8.54 14.62
CA VAL A 103 2.09 9.06 13.33
C VAL A 103 0.91 9.40 12.40
N VAL A 104 -0.20 8.64 12.51
CA VAL A 104 -1.45 8.91 11.79
C VAL A 104 -2.17 10.14 12.36
N GLY A 105 -2.11 10.32 13.69
CA GLY A 105 -2.72 11.46 14.38
C GLY A 105 -2.04 12.80 14.07
N GLU A 106 -0.72 12.81 13.95
CA GLU A 106 0.04 14.06 13.74
C GLU A 106 -0.03 14.63 12.32
N ASN A 107 -0.59 13.91 11.33
CA ASN A 107 -0.86 14.41 9.96
C ASN A 107 0.29 15.12 9.23
N LYS A 108 1.51 14.86 9.69
CA LYS A 108 2.75 15.50 9.25
C LYS A 108 3.01 15.17 7.74
N LEU A 109 3.91 15.90 7.07
CA LEU A 109 3.99 15.92 5.59
C LEU A 109 4.47 14.61 4.93
N TRP A 110 5.51 13.98 5.49
CA TRP A 110 6.07 12.68 5.07
C TRP A 110 5.05 11.52 4.90
N CYS A 111 4.12 11.29 5.83
CA CYS A 111 3.06 10.28 5.77
C CYS A 111 2.09 10.54 4.60
N ARG A 112 1.72 11.81 4.38
CA ARG A 112 0.90 12.20 3.22
C ARG A 112 1.61 11.90 1.91
N ILE A 113 2.90 12.25 1.80
CA ILE A 113 3.72 11.96 0.62
C ILE A 113 3.84 10.44 0.44
N LEU A 114 4.12 9.69 1.51
CA LEU A 114 4.24 8.23 1.47
C LEU A 114 2.95 7.58 0.96
N HIS A 115 1.78 8.03 1.44
CA HIS A 115 0.49 7.53 0.98
C HIS A 115 0.26 7.82 -0.52
N VAL A 116 0.57 9.04 -0.99
CA VAL A 116 0.49 9.41 -2.41
C VAL A 116 1.40 8.51 -3.24
N VAL A 117 2.66 8.35 -2.83
CA VAL A 117 3.67 7.54 -3.51
C VAL A 117 3.22 6.08 -3.59
N LEU A 118 2.77 5.51 -2.47
CA LEU A 118 2.27 4.13 -2.41
C LEU A 118 1.13 3.91 -3.41
N TYR A 119 0.15 4.82 -3.44
CA TYR A 119 -0.98 4.71 -4.37
C TYR A 119 -0.56 4.87 -5.84
N SER A 120 0.36 5.79 -6.14
CA SER A 120 0.90 5.96 -7.49
C SER A 120 1.65 4.70 -7.97
N PHE A 121 2.47 4.09 -7.13
CA PHE A 121 3.17 2.85 -7.48
C PHE A 121 2.23 1.64 -7.56
N LEU A 122 1.16 1.59 -6.78
CA LEU A 122 0.11 0.59 -6.91
C LEU A 122 -0.56 0.67 -8.30
N ILE A 123 -0.90 1.87 -8.76
CA ILE A 123 -1.44 2.07 -10.12
C ILE A 123 -0.41 1.68 -11.19
N SER A 124 0.87 1.95 -10.95
CA SER A 124 1.96 1.51 -11.83
C SER A 124 2.00 0.00 -11.96
N ASN A 125 1.88 -0.72 -10.84
CA ASN A 125 1.84 -2.17 -10.85
C ASN A 125 0.69 -2.72 -11.70
N TYR A 126 -0.53 -2.21 -11.53
CA TYR A 126 -1.67 -2.61 -12.36
C TYR A 126 -1.50 -2.24 -13.83
N SER A 127 -0.90 -1.07 -14.11
CA SER A 127 -0.62 -0.63 -15.49
C SER A 127 0.38 -1.56 -16.18
N TRP A 128 1.41 -2.00 -15.47
CA TRP A 128 2.40 -2.96 -15.98
C TRP A 128 1.81 -4.36 -16.19
N MET A 129 0.92 -4.81 -15.30
CA MET A 129 0.18 -6.07 -15.47
C MET A 129 -0.71 -6.02 -16.73
N LEU A 130 -1.40 -4.89 -16.95
CA LEU A 130 -2.19 -4.69 -18.16
C LEU A 130 -1.30 -4.66 -19.41
N CYS A 131 -0.14 -3.99 -19.36
CA CYS A 131 0.82 -3.95 -20.46
C CYS A 131 1.32 -5.34 -20.85
N GLU A 132 1.61 -6.20 -19.87
CA GLU A 132 1.99 -7.60 -20.11
C GLU A 132 0.86 -8.37 -20.81
N GLY A 133 -0.39 -8.22 -20.34
CA GLY A 133 -1.56 -8.85 -20.96
C GLY A 133 -1.78 -8.41 -22.41
N ILE A 134 -1.66 -7.11 -22.68
CA ILE A 134 -1.75 -6.55 -24.03
C ILE A 134 -0.59 -7.05 -24.89
N TYR A 135 0.63 -7.13 -24.35
CA TYR A 135 1.80 -7.64 -25.07
C TYR A 135 1.58 -9.09 -25.53
N LEU A 136 1.12 -9.95 -24.62
CA LEU A 136 0.83 -11.33 -24.94
C LEU A 136 -0.24 -11.44 -26.03
N HIS A 137 -1.34 -10.70 -25.88
CA HIS A 137 -2.44 -10.69 -26.85
C HIS A 137 -2.00 -10.17 -28.23
N THR A 138 -1.27 -9.06 -28.29
CA THR A 138 -0.81 -8.46 -29.55
C THR A 138 0.16 -9.38 -30.30
N VAL A 139 1.09 -10.04 -29.60
CA VAL A 139 2.02 -10.99 -30.22
C VAL A 139 1.30 -12.21 -30.80
N LEU A 140 0.22 -12.66 -30.16
CA LEU A 140 -0.58 -13.79 -30.65
C LEU A 140 -1.43 -13.45 -31.88
N VAL A 141 -2.01 -12.24 -31.92
CA VAL A 141 -2.98 -11.84 -32.96
C VAL A 141 -2.32 -11.08 -34.12
N SER A 142 -1.24 -10.33 -33.88
CA SER A 142 -0.63 -9.44 -34.87
C SER A 142 0.83 -9.79 -35.12
N ALA A 143 1.10 -10.46 -36.24
CA ALA A 143 2.45 -10.87 -36.64
C ALA A 143 3.28 -9.75 -37.30
N PHE A 144 2.67 -8.62 -37.69
CA PHE A 144 3.31 -7.58 -38.51
C PHE A 144 3.80 -6.35 -37.73
N ILE A 145 3.55 -6.28 -36.42
CA ILE A 145 3.98 -5.13 -35.60
C ILE A 145 5.45 -5.26 -35.25
N SER A 146 6.22 -4.19 -35.48
CA SER A 146 7.61 -4.11 -35.03
C SER A 146 7.69 -4.19 -33.50
N GLU A 147 8.30 -5.25 -33.00
CA GLU A 147 8.49 -5.52 -31.56
C GLU A 147 9.13 -4.33 -30.81
N ARG A 148 10.09 -3.64 -31.45
CA ARG A 148 10.76 -2.45 -30.89
C ARG A 148 9.84 -1.24 -30.75
N ARG A 149 8.83 -1.10 -31.62
CA ARG A 149 7.83 -0.02 -31.52
C ARG A 149 6.79 -0.35 -30.45
N LEU A 150 6.35 -1.60 -30.37
CA LEU A 150 5.43 -2.08 -29.35
C LEU A 150 6.00 -1.89 -27.94
N LEU A 151 7.26 -2.30 -27.72
CA LEU A 151 7.96 -2.13 -26.44
C LEU A 151 8.07 -0.65 -26.02
N ARG A 152 8.42 0.25 -26.95
CA ARG A 152 8.50 1.69 -26.64
C ARG A 152 7.14 2.25 -26.25
N CYS A 153 6.08 1.86 -26.95
CA CYS A 153 4.71 2.28 -26.60
C CYS A 153 4.33 1.79 -25.19
N MET A 154 4.62 0.53 -24.88
CA MET A 154 4.32 -0.06 -23.56
C MET A 154 5.12 0.57 -22.42
N LEU A 155 6.39 0.91 -22.63
CA LEU A 155 7.17 1.66 -21.65
C LEU A 155 6.54 3.04 -21.37
N VAL A 156 6.07 3.74 -22.40
CA VAL A 156 5.39 5.03 -22.25
C VAL A 156 4.07 4.86 -21.53
N LEU A 157 3.28 3.82 -21.82
CA LEU A 157 1.99 3.57 -21.16
C LEU A 157 2.16 3.13 -19.69
N GLY A 158 3.07 2.19 -19.42
CA GLY A 158 3.30 1.64 -18.09
C GLY A 158 3.79 2.68 -17.07
N TRP A 159 4.62 3.63 -17.51
CA TRP A 159 5.09 4.75 -16.67
C TRP A 159 4.20 6.00 -16.77
N GLY A 160 3.52 6.20 -17.91
CA GLY A 160 2.69 7.38 -18.15
C GLY A 160 1.43 7.42 -17.29
N ILE A 161 0.72 6.29 -17.16
CA ILE A 161 -0.53 6.23 -16.37
C ILE A 161 -0.30 6.61 -14.90
N PRO A 162 0.73 6.09 -14.19
CA PRO A 162 1.06 6.49 -12.82
C PRO A 162 1.45 7.95 -12.67
N LEU A 163 2.17 8.50 -13.65
CA LEU A 163 2.56 9.90 -13.62
C LEU A 163 1.35 10.83 -13.80
N LEU A 164 0.42 10.46 -14.68
CA LEU A 164 -0.83 11.18 -14.87
C LEU A 164 -1.67 11.17 -13.59
N THR A 165 -1.83 10.01 -12.95
CA THR A 165 -2.61 9.93 -11.72
C THR A 165 -1.94 10.63 -10.55
N ALA A 166 -0.61 10.55 -10.42
CA ALA A 166 0.16 11.31 -9.43
C ALA A 166 0.01 12.84 -9.64
N SER A 167 0.10 13.28 -10.89
CA SER A 167 -0.04 14.70 -11.26
C SER A 167 -1.42 15.25 -10.97
N ILE A 168 -2.47 14.44 -11.01
CA ILE A 168 -3.85 14.87 -10.68
C ILE A 168 -4.08 14.78 -9.16
N TYR A 169 -3.58 13.73 -8.52
CA TYR A 169 -3.85 13.45 -7.10
C TYR A 169 -3.09 14.41 -6.16
N ALA A 170 -1.84 14.77 -6.48
CA ALA A 170 -1.04 15.66 -5.64
C ALA A 170 -1.65 17.08 -5.49
N PRO A 171 -2.10 17.77 -6.55
CA PRO A 171 -2.81 19.04 -6.42
C PRO A 171 -4.11 18.90 -5.63
N VAL A 172 -4.95 17.92 -5.97
CA VAL A 172 -6.25 17.72 -5.31
C VAL A 172 -6.07 17.52 -3.80
N ARG A 173 -5.09 16.71 -3.39
CA ARG A 173 -4.77 16.51 -1.97
C ARG A 173 -4.18 17.75 -1.31
N SER A 174 -3.39 18.55 -2.04
CA SER A 174 -2.85 19.81 -1.53
C SER A 174 -3.93 20.88 -1.36
N PHE A 175 -4.90 20.98 -2.27
CA PHE A 175 -6.02 21.91 -2.16
C PHE A 175 -6.96 21.49 -1.03
N ALA A 176 -7.31 20.20 -0.94
CA ALA A 176 -8.15 19.69 0.15
C ALA A 176 -7.50 19.90 1.54
N GLY A 177 -6.18 19.77 1.65
CA GLY A 177 -5.47 20.05 2.91
C GLY A 177 -5.40 21.54 3.27
N LYS A 178 -5.42 22.44 2.29
CA LYS A 178 -5.47 23.90 2.54
C LYS A 178 -6.87 24.37 2.96
N THR A 179 -7.92 23.76 2.42
CA THR A 179 -9.30 24.08 2.83
C THR A 179 -9.53 23.80 4.32
N SER A 180 -8.94 22.73 4.87
CA SER A 180 -9.02 22.41 6.30
C SER A 180 -8.25 23.38 7.22
N GLU A 181 -7.22 24.09 6.73
CA GLU A 181 -6.52 25.12 7.52
C GLU A 181 -7.21 26.50 7.40
N GLY A 182 -8.02 26.72 6.37
CA GLY A 182 -8.75 27.97 6.15
C GLY A 182 -10.10 28.08 6.89
N GLU A 183 -10.62 27.00 7.47
CA GLU A 183 -11.84 27.01 8.30
C GLU A 183 -11.54 27.17 9.81
N LEU A 184 -10.26 27.18 10.20
CA LEU A 184 -9.80 27.48 11.56
C LEU A 184 -9.03 28.81 11.60
N GLY A 185 -9.53 29.82 10.88
CA GLY A 185 -9.01 31.20 10.84
C GLY A 185 -10.13 32.20 10.98
#